data_AF-A0A8D9UG26-F1
#
_entry.id   AF-A0A8D9UG26-F1
#
_cell.length_a   1.000
_cell.length_b   1.000
_cell.length_c   1.000
_cell.angle_alpha   90.00
_cell.angle_beta   90.00
_cell.angle_gamma   90.00
#
_symmetry.space_group_name_H-M   'P 1'
#
loop_
_entity.id
_entity.type
_entity.pdbx_description
1 polymer ?
#
loop_
_entity_poly.entity_id
_entity_poly.type
_entity_poly.pdbx_seq_one_letter_code
_entity_poly.pdbx_strand_id
1 'polypeptide(L)'
;MISWFEDKEIGVFFDDYPKVKIRYALPSMTTLEKNAIAKYPFENKRELKVSLFDNKKYKKYEFTIRKNYCWDGASIPRMFWRLIGAKTDSKFLIPSLIHDVLCENHSYIDNDREFSTKVFNALLIVSGVNKFNRFLMKNSVNFYQLFCKWGK
;
A
#
# COMPACT_ATOMS: atom_id res chain seq x y z
N MET A 1 7.92 5.08 17.61
CA MET A 1 7.33 4.31 16.51
C MET A 1 6.23 3.44 17.10
N ILE A 2 5.01 3.57 16.59
CA ILE A 2 3.82 2.78 16.92
C ILE A 2 3.90 1.46 16.15
N SER A 3 3.84 0.32 16.86
CA SER A 3 3.79 -1.01 16.22
C SER A 3 2.40 -1.24 15.63
N TRP A 4 2.36 -1.54 14.34
CA TRP A 4 1.14 -1.88 13.62
C TRP A 4 1.00 -3.38 13.39
N PHE A 5 2.12 -4.03 13.11
CA PHE A 5 2.20 -5.48 12.99
C PHE A 5 3.58 -5.93 13.43
N GLU A 6 3.63 -7.02 14.18
CA GLU A 6 4.88 -7.65 14.58
C GLU A 6 4.67 -9.15 14.75
N ASP A 7 5.48 -9.94 14.06
CA ASP A 7 5.61 -11.37 14.29
C ASP A 7 7.08 -11.82 14.21
N LYS A 8 7.29 -13.14 14.20
CA LYS A 8 8.64 -13.72 14.13
C LYS A 8 9.37 -13.43 12.82
N GLU A 9 8.66 -13.02 11.76
CA GLU A 9 9.23 -12.80 10.42
C GLU A 9 9.33 -11.32 10.05
N ILE A 10 8.34 -10.51 10.43
CA ILE A 10 8.22 -9.13 9.97
C ILE A 10 7.70 -8.18 11.05
N GLY A 11 8.24 -6.97 11.07
CA GLY A 11 7.74 -5.85 11.86
C GLY A 11 7.38 -4.65 10.96
N VAL A 12 6.23 -4.02 11.23
CA VAL A 12 5.76 -2.83 10.53
C VAL A 12 5.40 -1.76 11.56
N PHE A 13 6.07 -0.61 11.46
CA PHE A 13 5.94 0.47 12.41
C PHE A 13 5.75 1.81 11.71
N PHE A 14 4.99 2.70 12.34
CA PHE A 14 4.78 4.07 11.90
C PHE A 14 5.11 5.06 13.01
N ASP A 15 5.53 6.28 12.70
CA ASP A 15 5.71 7.32 13.72
C ASP A 15 4.38 7.93 14.19
N ASP A 16 3.37 7.99 13.32
CA ASP A 16 2.02 8.49 13.59
C ASP A 16 0.96 7.59 12.89
N TYR A 17 -0.33 7.83 13.16
CA TYR A 17 -1.42 7.13 12.49
C TYR A 17 -1.59 7.66 11.04
N PRO A 18 -1.56 6.77 10.01
CA PRO A 18 -1.78 7.17 8.63
C PRO A 18 -3.15 7.84 8.46
N LYS A 19 -3.18 9.01 7.80
CA LYS A 19 -4.41 9.77 7.55
C LYS A 19 -4.71 9.82 6.07
N VAL A 20 -5.63 8.96 5.63
CA VAL A 20 -6.05 8.86 4.23
C VAL A 20 -7.26 9.75 3.94
N LYS A 21 -7.27 10.42 2.79
CA LYS A 21 -8.41 11.17 2.26
C LYS A 21 -8.78 10.67 0.85
N ILE A 22 -10.08 10.58 0.57
CA ILE A 22 -10.61 10.37 -0.78
C ILE A 22 -10.75 11.74 -1.48
N ARG A 23 -10.24 11.82 -2.71
CA ARG A 23 -10.34 12.97 -3.61
C ARG A 23 -11.58 12.82 -4.50
N TYR A 24 -12.30 13.91 -4.71
CA TYR A 24 -13.48 13.96 -5.56
C TYR A 24 -13.29 15.01 -6.64
N ALA A 25 -13.70 14.70 -7.87
CA ALA A 25 -13.72 15.65 -8.97
C ALA A 25 -14.84 16.68 -8.73
N LEU A 26 -14.48 17.97 -8.70
CA LEU A 26 -15.44 19.07 -8.54
C LEU A 26 -15.83 19.64 -9.90
N PRO A 27 -17.04 20.22 -10.05
CA PRO A 27 -17.47 20.83 -11.31
C PRO A 27 -16.50 21.90 -11.82
N SER A 28 -15.94 22.70 -10.91
CA SER A 28 -15.02 23.81 -11.17
C SER A 28 -13.61 23.40 -11.64
N MET A 29 -13.27 22.11 -11.58
CA MET A 29 -11.93 21.63 -11.96
C MET A 29 -11.80 21.48 -13.48
N THR A 30 -10.57 21.66 -13.96
CA THR A 30 -10.16 21.37 -15.34
C THR A 30 -10.24 19.88 -15.66
N THR A 31 -10.30 19.53 -16.93
CA THR A 31 -10.27 18.12 -17.39
C THR A 31 -9.01 17.39 -16.93
N LEU A 32 -7.86 18.06 -16.91
CA LEU A 32 -6.60 17.49 -16.44
C LEU A 32 -6.64 17.12 -14.95
N GLU A 33 -7.17 18.01 -14.11
CA GLU A 33 -7.33 17.75 -12.67
C GLU A 33 -8.32 16.61 -12.42
N LYS A 34 -9.44 16.58 -13.15
CA LYS A 34 -10.42 15.49 -13.07
C LYS A 34 -9.79 14.14 -13.44
N ASN A 35 -9.00 14.10 -14.51
CA ASN A 35 -8.29 12.89 -14.93
C ASN A 35 -7.23 12.44 -13.90
N ALA A 36 -6.51 13.39 -13.30
CA ALA A 36 -5.54 13.09 -12.25
C ALA A 36 -6.20 12.51 -10.99
N ILE A 37 -7.37 13.01 -10.59
CA ILE A 37 -8.17 12.47 -9.48
C ILE A 37 -8.72 11.08 -9.82
N ALA A 38 -9.21 10.88 -11.05
CA ALA A 38 -9.71 9.59 -11.48
C ALA A 38 -8.62 8.50 -11.47
N LYS A 39 -7.39 8.88 -11.85
CA LYS A 39 -6.22 8.01 -11.81
C LYS A 39 -5.76 7.72 -10.37
N TYR A 40 -5.62 8.76 -9.54
CA TYR A 40 -5.14 8.66 -8.16
C TYR A 40 -6.14 9.29 -7.17
N PRO A 41 -7.21 8.57 -6.80
CA PRO A 41 -8.30 9.10 -5.99
C PRO A 41 -7.96 9.18 -4.49
N PHE A 42 -6.87 8.56 -4.02
CA PHE A 42 -6.51 8.58 -2.61
C PHE A 42 -5.33 9.49 -2.35
N GLU A 43 -5.29 10.10 -1.17
CA GLU A 43 -4.26 11.05 -0.77
C GLU A 43 -3.88 10.87 0.70
N ASN A 44 -2.58 10.82 0.99
CA ASN A 44 -2.06 10.81 2.34
C ASN A 44 -1.98 12.25 2.87
N LYS A 45 -2.56 12.54 4.03
CA LYS A 45 -2.65 13.90 4.58
C LYS A 45 -1.60 14.26 5.60
N ARG A 46 -0.68 13.35 5.90
CA ARG A 46 0.42 13.57 6.85
C ARG A 46 1.73 13.07 6.26
N GLU A 47 2.82 13.65 6.72
CA GLU A 47 4.10 12.98 6.55
C GLU A 47 4.14 11.78 7.50
N LEU A 48 4.62 10.65 7.02
CA LEU A 48 4.60 9.39 7.75
C LEU A 48 5.95 8.70 7.64
N LYS A 49 6.66 8.54 8.75
CA LYS A 49 7.88 7.74 8.80
C LYS A 49 7.52 6.29 9.02
N VAL A 50 8.05 5.43 8.16
CA VAL A 50 7.79 4.00 8.16
C VAL A 50 9.09 3.29 8.49
N SER A 51 9.04 2.39 9.46
CA SER A 51 10.12 1.44 9.74
C SER A 51 9.63 0.02 9.50
N LEU A 52 10.31 -0.71 8.63
CA LEU A 52 10.05 -2.11 8.33
C LEU A 52 11.21 -2.96 8.79
N PHE A 53 10.91 -4.11 9.38
CA PHE A 53 11.91 -5.08 9.82
C PHE A 53 11.68 -6.41 9.12
N ASP A 54 12.71 -6.90 8.43
CA ASP A 54 12.78 -8.29 7.97
C ASP A 54 13.60 -9.07 9.00
N ASN A 55 12.90 -9.75 9.93
CA ASN A 55 13.54 -10.50 11.00
C ASN A 55 14.25 -11.76 10.48
N LYS A 56 13.86 -12.28 9.31
CA LYS A 56 14.56 -13.41 8.67
C LYS A 56 15.91 -13.00 8.11
N LYS A 57 16.00 -11.78 7.58
CA LYS A 57 17.24 -11.23 6.99
C LYS A 57 18.01 -10.33 7.94
N TYR A 58 17.49 -10.08 9.15
CA TYR A 58 18.01 -9.12 10.12
C TYR A 58 18.22 -7.73 9.52
N LYS A 59 17.29 -7.30 8.66
CA LYS A 59 17.34 -6.01 7.98
C LYS A 59 16.28 -5.06 8.51
N LYS A 60 16.67 -3.79 8.63
CA LYS A 60 15.77 -2.69 8.98
C LYS A 60 15.77 -1.69 7.82
N TYR A 61 14.58 -1.30 7.41
CA TYR A 61 14.33 -0.34 6.35
C TYR A 61 13.56 0.85 6.91
N GLU A 62 14.01 2.06 6.60
CA GLU A 62 13.35 3.29 7.06
C GLU A 62 13.18 4.26 5.89
N PHE A 63 11.96 4.75 5.73
CA PHE A 63 11.63 5.73 4.69
C PHE A 63 10.49 6.63 5.15
N THR A 64 10.28 7.72 4.42
CA THR A 64 9.23 8.70 4.73
C THR A 64 8.27 8.83 3.56
N ILE A 65 6.99 8.64 3.83
CA ILE A 65 5.91 8.92 2.88
C ILE A 65 5.53 10.38 3.04
N ARG A 66 5.67 11.14 1.96
CA ARG A 66 5.39 12.57 1.97
C ARG A 66 3.89 12.84 2.14
N LYS A 67 3.60 13.98 2.78
CA LYS A 67 2.26 14.56 2.77
C LYS A 67 1.83 14.83 1.31
N ASN A 68 0.55 14.60 1.04
CA ASN A 68 -0.13 14.70 -0.25
C ASN A 68 0.31 13.65 -1.30
N TYR A 69 1.01 12.58 -0.88
CA TYR A 69 1.23 11.42 -1.75
C TYR A 69 -0.11 10.85 -2.23
N CYS A 70 -0.27 10.67 -3.54
CA CYS A 70 -1.51 10.20 -4.16
C CYS A 70 -1.30 8.83 -4.80
N TRP A 71 -2.26 7.92 -4.64
CA TRP A 71 -2.18 6.56 -5.17
C TRP A 71 -3.54 6.04 -5.64
N ASP A 72 -3.56 4.89 -6.33
CA ASP A 72 -4.74 4.39 -7.06
C ASP A 72 -5.59 3.36 -6.29
N GLY A 73 -5.06 2.86 -5.18
CA GLY A 73 -5.68 1.94 -4.23
C GLY A 73 -5.22 0.51 -4.42
N ALA A 74 -5.93 -0.46 -3.83
CA ALA A 74 -5.61 -1.85 -4.08
C ALA A 74 -5.97 -2.23 -5.53
N SER A 75 -4.94 -2.53 -6.33
CA SER A 75 -5.06 -3.03 -7.70
C SER A 75 -5.60 -4.46 -7.75
N ILE A 76 -6.90 -4.61 -7.47
CA ILE A 76 -7.64 -5.89 -7.50
C ILE A 76 -8.40 -5.98 -8.83
N PRO A 77 -8.29 -7.09 -9.60
CA PRO A 77 -9.09 -7.29 -10.80
C PRO A 77 -10.61 -7.19 -10.51
N ARG A 78 -11.36 -6.49 -11.38
CA ARG A 78 -12.80 -6.20 -11.18
C ARG A 78 -13.65 -7.44 -10.93
N MET A 79 -13.31 -8.57 -11.56
CA MET A 79 -14.02 -9.84 -11.36
C MET A 79 -14.00 -10.33 -9.90
N PHE A 80 -12.98 -9.94 -9.12
CA PHE A 80 -12.85 -10.33 -7.72
C PHE A 80 -13.47 -9.32 -6.75
N TRP A 81 -13.96 -8.16 -7.21
CA TRP A 81 -14.54 -7.14 -6.31
C TRP A 81 -15.78 -7.63 -5.57
N ARG A 82 -16.58 -8.53 -6.18
CA ARG A 82 -17.75 -9.13 -5.52
C ARG A 82 -17.36 -10.05 -4.35
N LEU A 83 -16.16 -10.64 -4.39
CA LEU A 83 -15.68 -11.60 -3.39
C LEU A 83 -14.79 -10.92 -2.34
N ILE A 84 -13.94 -9.99 -2.77
CA ILE A 84 -12.91 -9.39 -1.92
C ILE A 84 -13.40 -8.07 -1.31
N GLY A 85 -14.20 -7.30 -2.05
CA GLY A 85 -14.51 -5.91 -1.76
C GLY A 85 -13.96 -4.98 -2.85
N ALA A 86 -14.49 -3.76 -2.90
CA ALA A 86 -14.02 -2.73 -3.84
C ALA A 86 -12.69 -2.14 -3.37
N LYS A 87 -11.91 -1.58 -4.30
CA LYS A 87 -10.63 -0.91 -4.02
C LYS A 87 -10.72 0.26 -3.03
N THR A 88 -11.92 0.78 -2.79
CA THR A 88 -12.24 1.87 -1.87
C THR A 88 -12.52 1.40 -0.45
N ASP A 89 -12.48 0.08 -0.18
CA ASP A 89 -12.64 -0.42 1.19
C ASP A 89 -11.53 0.13 2.08
N SER A 90 -11.92 0.77 3.18
CA SER A 90 -11.03 1.32 4.20
C SER A 90 -9.95 0.33 4.64
N LYS A 91 -10.25 -0.97 4.64
CA LYS A 91 -9.33 -2.05 5.02
C LYS A 91 -8.14 -2.22 4.07
N PHE A 92 -8.24 -1.68 2.85
CA PHE A 92 -7.21 -1.83 1.83
C PHE A 92 -6.40 -0.56 1.62
N LEU A 93 -6.85 0.59 2.16
CA LEU A 93 -6.22 1.88 1.88
C LEU A 93 -4.80 1.98 2.43
N ILE A 94 -4.58 1.60 3.70
CA ILE A 94 -3.24 1.63 4.29
C ILE A 94 -2.32 0.55 3.70
N PRO A 95 -2.75 -0.72 3.54
CA PRO A 95 -1.95 -1.70 2.83
C PRO A 95 -1.54 -1.24 1.42
N SER A 96 -2.48 -0.72 0.63
CA SER A 96 -2.20 -0.25 -0.74
C SER A 96 -1.29 0.97 -0.79
N LEU A 97 -1.43 1.91 0.15
CA LEU A 97 -0.52 3.05 0.27
C LEU A 97 0.93 2.60 0.39
N ILE A 98 1.21 1.66 1.29
CA ILE A 98 2.58 1.17 1.53
C ILE A 98 3.09 0.38 0.33
N HIS A 99 2.23 -0.47 -0.24
CA HIS A 99 2.57 -1.26 -1.42
C HIS A 99 2.94 -0.38 -2.63
N ASP A 100 2.16 0.66 -2.93
CA ASP A 100 2.40 1.53 -4.07
C ASP A 100 3.69 2.35 -3.87
N VAL A 101 3.92 2.88 -2.66
CA VAL A 101 5.18 3.56 -2.33
C VAL A 101 6.38 2.65 -2.56
N LEU A 102 6.31 1.39 -2.12
CA LEU A 102 7.39 0.42 -2.31
C LEU A 102 7.57 0.01 -3.78
N CYS A 103 6.49 -0.06 -4.56
CA CYS A 103 6.55 -0.32 -6.01
C CYS A 103 7.10 0.87 -6.81
N GLU A 104 6.95 2.10 -6.33
CA GLU A 104 7.54 3.27 -6.96
C GLU A 104 9.00 3.50 -6.49
N ASN A 105 9.36 3.00 -5.31
CA ASN A 105 10.65 3.24 -4.65
C ASN A 105 11.26 1.93 -4.14
N HIS A 106 11.52 0.98 -5.04
CA HIS A 106 12.03 -0.35 -4.69
C HIS A 106 13.31 -0.32 -3.83
N SER A 107 14.14 0.70 -4.00
CA SER A 107 15.38 0.90 -3.24
C SER A 107 15.16 1.06 -1.73
N TYR A 108 13.95 1.40 -1.30
CA TYR A 108 13.61 1.46 0.14
C TYR A 108 13.72 0.11 0.83
N ILE A 109 13.66 -0.99 0.09
CA ILE A 109 13.75 -2.35 0.60
C ILE A 109 14.73 -3.21 -0.20
N ASP A 110 15.83 -2.62 -0.68
CA ASP A 110 16.86 -3.30 -1.49
C ASP A 110 16.30 -4.03 -2.74
N ASN A 111 15.24 -3.50 -3.35
CA ASN A 111 14.53 -4.14 -4.45
C ASN A 111 13.92 -5.52 -4.10
N ASP A 112 13.63 -5.77 -2.82
CA ASP A 112 13.03 -7.03 -2.38
C ASP A 112 11.52 -7.06 -2.62
N ARG A 113 11.17 -7.53 -3.82
CA ARG A 113 9.78 -7.71 -4.24
C ARG A 113 8.96 -8.58 -3.27
N GLU A 114 9.55 -9.67 -2.78
CA GLU A 114 8.85 -10.62 -1.90
C GLU A 114 8.58 -10.00 -0.52
N PHE A 115 9.53 -9.22 -0.01
CA PHE A 115 9.36 -8.49 1.24
C PHE A 115 8.22 -7.46 1.13
N SER A 116 8.11 -6.71 0.02
CA SER A 116 6.95 -5.82 -0.22
C SER A 116 5.61 -6.56 -0.12
N THR A 117 5.51 -7.74 -0.74
CA THR A 117 4.31 -8.58 -0.66
C THR A 117 4.01 -9.05 0.76
N LYS A 118 5.04 -9.35 1.57
CA LYS A 118 4.90 -9.73 2.99
C LYS A 118 4.39 -8.57 3.83
N VAL A 119 4.96 -7.37 3.66
CA VAL A 119 4.51 -6.12 4.31
C VAL A 119 3.03 -5.87 3.99
N PHE A 120 2.65 -5.98 2.72
CA PHE A 120 1.26 -5.82 2.28
C PHE A 120 0.32 -6.81 2.97
N ASN A 121 0.67 -8.09 2.99
CA ASN A 121 -0.14 -9.12 3.63
C ASN A 121 -0.23 -8.93 5.16
N ALA A 122 0.84 -8.49 5.82
CA ALA A 122 0.84 -8.14 7.24
C ALA A 122 -0.18 -7.04 7.55
N LEU A 123 -0.18 -5.95 6.78
CA LEU A 123 -1.13 -4.85 6.95
C LEU A 123 -2.59 -5.26 6.66
N LEU A 124 -2.81 -6.20 5.73
CA LEU A 124 -4.14 -6.78 5.51
C LEU A 124 -4.63 -7.62 6.69
N ILE A 125 -3.73 -8.29 7.42
CA ILE A 125 -4.07 -9.00 8.66
C ILE A 125 -4.57 -8.00 9.71
N VAL A 126 -3.82 -6.92 9.94
CA VAL A 126 -4.18 -5.83 10.88
C VAL A 126 -5.53 -5.23 10.52
N SER A 127 -5.80 -5.05 9.22
CA SER A 127 -7.04 -4.48 8.71
C SER A 127 -8.25 -5.45 8.76
N GLY A 128 -8.07 -6.65 9.33
CA GLY A 128 -9.14 -7.64 9.52
C GLY A 128 -9.62 -8.29 8.22
N VAL A 129 -8.79 -8.34 7.18
CA VAL A 129 -9.12 -9.01 5.92
C VAL A 129 -8.98 -10.52 6.10
N ASN A 130 -9.99 -11.31 5.73
CA ASN A 130 -9.96 -12.76 5.92
C ASN A 130 -8.86 -13.45 5.07
N LYS A 131 -8.48 -14.68 5.46
CA LYS A 131 -7.37 -15.41 4.82
C LYS A 131 -7.54 -15.62 3.31
N PHE A 132 -8.76 -15.93 2.86
CA PHE A 132 -9.05 -16.17 1.44
C PHE A 132 -8.89 -14.90 0.61
N ASN A 133 -9.46 -13.78 1.07
CA ASN A 133 -9.33 -12.48 0.41
C ASN A 133 -7.87 -12.02 0.38
N ARG A 134 -7.13 -12.18 1.48
CA ARG A 134 -5.69 -11.91 1.50
C ARG A 134 -4.92 -12.74 0.49
N PHE A 135 -5.26 -14.02 0.33
CA PHE A 135 -4.64 -14.88 -0.68
C PHE A 135 -4.89 -14.35 -2.11
N LEU A 136 -6.14 -14.00 -2.44
CA LEU A 136 -6.45 -13.44 -3.76
C LEU A 136 -5.77 -12.08 -4.00
N MET A 137 -5.74 -11.21 -2.98
CA MET A 137 -5.07 -9.91 -3.06
C MET A 137 -3.55 -10.07 -3.22
N LYS A 138 -2.93 -10.99 -2.47
CA LYS A 138 -1.51 -11.32 -2.58
C LYS A 138 -1.13 -11.75 -4.01
N ASN A 139 -1.93 -12.61 -4.63
CA ASN A 139 -1.70 -13.03 -6.01
C ASN A 139 -1.88 -11.87 -7.00
N SER A 140 -2.88 -11.00 -6.77
CA SER A 140 -3.14 -9.84 -7.61
C SER A 140 -1.98 -8.84 -7.57
N VAL A 141 -1.47 -8.52 -6.38
CA VAL A 141 -0.33 -7.60 -6.24
C VAL A 141 0.96 -8.21 -6.77
N ASN A 142 1.20 -9.51 -6.58
CA ASN A 142 2.35 -10.18 -7.18
C ASN A 142 2.38 -10.05 -8.71
N PHE A 143 1.21 -10.19 -9.35
CA PHE A 143 1.08 -9.98 -10.79
C PHE A 143 1.36 -8.53 -11.18
N TYR A 144 0.79 -7.56 -10.45
CA TYR A 144 1.08 -6.14 -10.66
C TYR A 144 2.57 -5.81 -10.50
N GLN A 145 3.24 -6.36 -9.49
CA GLN A 145 4.66 -6.17 -9.23
C GLN A 145 5.55 -6.63 -10.40
N LEU A 146 5.10 -7.55 -11.27
CA LEU A 146 5.84 -7.90 -12.49
C LEU A 146 6.01 -6.71 -13.45
N PHE A 147 5.07 -5.77 -13.44
CA PHE A 147 5.10 -4.58 -14.28
C PHE A 147 5.87 -3.41 -13.64
N CYS A 148 6.21 -3.50 -12.36
CA CYS A 148 6.88 -2.42 -11.63
C CYS A 148 8.39 -2.32 -11.91
N LYS A 149 9.05 -3.33 -12.49
CA LYS A 149 10.50 -3.34 -12.81
C LYS A 149 11.44 -3.38 -11.57
N TRP A 150 11.22 -4.33 -10.68
CA TRP A 150 11.98 -4.59 -9.43
C TRP A 150 13.47 -4.99 -9.60
N GLY A 151 14.12 -4.69 -10.72
CA GLY A 151 15.48 -5.16 -11.04
C GLY A 151 16.26 -4.23 -11.95
N LYS A 152 16.04 -2.92 -11.79
CA LYS A 152 16.83 -1.87 -12.45
C LYS A 152 17.59 -1.07 -11.42
#